data_AF-A0AAE6QWI0-F1
#
_entry.id   AF-A0AAE6QWI0-F1
#
_cell.length_a   1.000
_cell.length_b   1.000
_cell.length_c   1.000
_cell.angle_alpha   90.00
_cell.angle_beta   90.00
_cell.angle_gamma   90.00
#
_symmetry.space_group_name_H-M   'P 1'
#
loop_
_entity.id
_entity.type
_entity.pdbx_description
1 polymer ?
#
loop_
_entity_poly.entity_id
_entity_poly.type
_entity_poly.pdbx_seq_one_letter_code
_entity_poly.pdbx_strand_id
1 'polypeptide(L)'
;MSNFMVENQTEQVSIFLEDAINLITDYVNYHTLPSLLEETPAGNERYYKGLLASMRRLLVFCEEGQDACFVLLNSQPFRKTAAEKILYKIYHQVIAEFFSPKSDHWYENSRSAYTGKNSIVFQQTPPASLEQVMKSLEGKFQLMREELEYYETDYQTKMLHKY
;
A
#
# COMPACT_ATOMS: atom_id res chain seq x y z
N MET A 1 7.09 -2.80 -23.13
CA MET A 1 7.70 -1.67 -22.42
C MET A 1 9.17 -1.50 -22.79
N SER A 2 9.58 -0.29 -23.18
CA SER A 2 11.00 0.09 -23.30
C SER A 2 11.67 0.09 -21.91
N ASN A 3 13.01 0.01 -21.83
CA ASN A 3 13.73 0.15 -20.55
C ASN A 3 13.36 1.45 -19.84
N PHE A 4 13.31 2.56 -20.60
CA PHE A 4 12.96 3.89 -20.11
C PHE A 4 11.57 3.95 -19.46
N MET A 5 10.58 3.22 -19.98
CA MET A 5 9.23 3.21 -19.40
C MET A 5 9.20 2.50 -18.05
N VAL A 6 9.90 1.37 -17.91
CA VAL A 6 9.97 0.62 -16.63
C VAL A 6 10.78 1.39 -15.58
N GLU A 7 11.83 2.09 -16.01
CA GLU A 7 12.63 2.97 -15.15
C GLU A 7 11.78 4.11 -14.59
N ASN A 8 11.05 4.84 -15.44
CA ASN A 8 10.13 5.91 -15.01
C ASN A 8 9.03 5.38 -14.07
N GLN A 9 8.42 4.21 -14.36
CA GLN A 9 7.47 3.59 -13.42
C GLN A 9 8.12 3.23 -12.08
N THR A 10 9.38 2.80 -12.08
CA THR A 10 10.11 2.51 -10.84
C THR A 10 10.35 3.78 -10.03
N GLU A 11 10.67 4.91 -10.68
CA GLU A 11 10.78 6.22 -10.03
C GLU A 11 9.45 6.67 -9.41
N GLN A 12 8.34 6.57 -10.17
CA GLN A 12 7.01 6.95 -9.68
C GLN A 12 6.58 6.12 -8.46
N VAL A 13 6.80 4.81 -8.50
CA VAL A 13 6.55 3.94 -7.35
C VAL A 13 7.44 4.32 -6.17
N SER A 14 8.70 4.68 -6.42
CA SER A 14 9.59 5.11 -5.34
C SER A 14 9.10 6.36 -4.63
N ILE A 15 8.62 7.36 -5.39
CA ILE A 15 8.05 8.60 -4.83
C ILE A 15 6.77 8.28 -4.03
N PHE A 16 5.89 7.45 -4.58
CA PHE A 16 4.68 7.03 -3.88
C PHE A 16 4.98 6.32 -2.56
N LEU A 17 5.94 5.39 -2.57
CA LEU A 17 6.29 4.62 -1.37
C LEU A 17 6.87 5.54 -0.29
N GLU A 18 7.72 6.49 -0.66
CA GLU A 18 8.24 7.50 0.28
C GLU A 18 7.10 8.31 0.92
N ASP A 19 6.15 8.80 0.12
CA ASP A 19 4.97 9.51 0.62
C ASP A 19 4.14 8.66 1.60
N ALA A 20 3.90 7.37 1.25
CA ALA A 20 3.14 6.45 2.08
C ALA A 20 3.88 6.13 3.39
N ILE A 21 5.20 5.90 3.32
CA ILE A 21 6.07 5.67 4.48
C ILE A 21 5.97 6.87 5.43
N ASN A 22 6.11 8.09 4.93
CA ASN A 22 6.04 9.30 5.75
C ASN A 22 4.69 9.42 6.47
N LEU A 23 3.58 9.29 5.74
CA LEU A 23 2.23 9.37 6.32
C LEU A 23 1.97 8.30 7.39
N ILE A 24 2.35 7.05 7.12
CA ILE A 24 2.14 5.94 8.06
C ILE A 24 3.06 6.08 9.26
N THR A 25 4.33 6.45 9.05
CA THR A 25 5.34 6.65 10.11
C THR A 25 4.91 7.75 11.07
N ASP A 26 4.48 8.91 10.54
CA ASP A 26 3.97 10.00 11.37
C ASP A 26 2.79 9.53 12.22
N TYR A 27 1.82 8.83 11.61
CA TYR A 27 0.67 8.32 12.34
C TYR A 27 1.09 7.37 13.48
N VAL A 28 1.92 6.36 13.21
CA VAL A 28 2.29 5.35 14.21
C VAL A 28 3.25 5.88 15.29
N ASN A 29 3.97 6.97 15.03
CA ASN A 29 4.84 7.63 16.01
C ASN A 29 4.04 8.48 17.01
N TYR A 30 2.94 9.10 16.57
CA TYR A 30 2.15 10.01 17.41
C TYR A 30 0.89 9.38 18.02
N HIS A 31 0.52 8.15 17.64
CA HIS A 31 -0.66 7.46 18.17
C HIS A 31 -0.30 6.18 18.91
N THR A 32 -0.79 6.06 20.14
CA THR A 32 -0.62 4.88 21.00
C THR A 32 -1.97 4.23 21.27
N LEU A 33 -1.99 2.96 21.70
CA LEU A 33 -3.25 2.30 22.02
C LEU A 33 -4.08 3.06 23.08
N PRO A 34 -3.50 3.56 24.19
CA PRO A 34 -4.25 4.39 25.14
C PRO A 34 -4.86 5.64 24.50
N SER A 35 -4.10 6.37 23.67
CA SER A 35 -4.63 7.60 23.04
C SER A 35 -5.78 7.31 22.07
N LEU A 36 -5.76 6.16 21.39
CA LEU A 36 -6.88 5.73 20.52
C LEU A 36 -8.13 5.36 21.34
N LEU A 37 -7.96 4.76 22.52
CA LEU A 37 -9.07 4.47 23.42
C LEU A 37 -9.63 5.75 24.07
N GLU A 38 -8.80 6.76 24.33
CA GLU A 38 -9.26 8.08 24.78
C GLU A 38 -10.04 8.81 23.68
N GLU A 39 -9.56 8.73 22.44
CA GLU A 39 -10.22 9.31 21.27
C GLU A 39 -11.61 8.69 21.03
N THR A 40 -11.73 7.37 21.22
CA THR A 40 -12.99 6.64 21.08
C THR A 40 -13.22 5.73 22.30
N PRO A 41 -13.81 6.24 23.40
CA PRO A 41 -13.97 5.50 24.66
C PRO A 41 -14.82 4.23 24.57
N ALA A 42 -15.74 4.17 23.62
CA ALA A 42 -16.55 2.97 23.32
C ALA A 42 -15.83 1.98 22.37
N GLY A 43 -14.58 2.26 22.02
CA GLY A 43 -13.78 1.49 21.08
C GLY A 43 -13.36 0.12 21.62
N ASN A 44 -13.08 -0.80 20.70
CA ASN A 44 -12.65 -2.15 21.05
C ASN A 44 -11.10 -2.22 21.06
N GLU A 45 -10.53 -2.40 22.25
CA GLU A 45 -9.07 -2.48 22.43
C GLU A 45 -8.40 -3.53 21.53
N ARG A 46 -9.00 -4.72 21.39
CA ARG A 46 -8.45 -5.79 20.55
C ARG A 46 -8.46 -5.39 19.08
N TYR A 47 -9.52 -4.74 18.63
CA TYR A 47 -9.62 -4.22 17.28
C TYR A 47 -8.56 -3.14 17.01
N TYR A 48 -8.36 -2.21 17.95
CA TYR A 48 -7.37 -1.13 17.79
C TYR A 48 -5.92 -1.64 17.82
N LYS A 49 -5.62 -2.64 18.66
CA LYS A 49 -4.35 -3.38 18.58
C LYS A 49 -4.15 -3.98 17.19
N GLY A 50 -5.21 -4.58 16.64
CA GLY A 50 -5.24 -5.14 15.30
C GLY A 50 -4.94 -4.10 14.22
N LEU A 51 -5.64 -2.97 14.22
CA LEU A 51 -5.42 -1.86 13.30
C LEU A 51 -3.99 -1.34 13.35
N LEU A 52 -3.45 -1.07 14.54
CA LEU A 52 -2.08 -0.62 14.71
C LEU A 52 -1.06 -1.65 14.23
N ALA A 53 -1.32 -2.95 14.43
CA ALA A 53 -0.46 -4.01 13.89
C ALA A 53 -0.50 -4.06 12.36
N SER A 54 -1.68 -3.91 11.76
CA SER A 54 -1.85 -3.87 10.30
C SER A 54 -1.18 -2.65 9.66
N MET A 55 -1.29 -1.46 10.27
CA MET A 55 -0.59 -0.25 9.80
C MET A 55 0.93 -0.43 9.80
N ARG A 56 1.49 -0.99 10.89
CA ARG A 56 2.94 -1.28 10.97
C ARG A 56 3.38 -2.32 9.96
N ARG A 57 2.57 -3.35 9.69
CA ARG A 57 2.88 -4.33 8.65
C ARG A 57 2.92 -3.68 7.27
N LEU A 58 1.93 -2.84 6.96
CA LEU A 58 1.91 -2.13 5.69
C LEU A 58 3.13 -1.20 5.54
N LEU A 59 3.51 -0.49 6.61
CA LEU A 59 4.73 0.32 6.64
C LEU A 59 5.97 -0.49 6.24
N VAL A 60 6.18 -1.65 6.86
CA VAL A 60 7.31 -2.53 6.54
C VAL A 60 7.31 -2.94 5.07
N PHE A 61 6.15 -3.27 4.50
CA PHE A 61 6.08 -3.60 3.07
C PHE A 61 6.40 -2.40 2.17
N CYS A 62 5.99 -1.19 2.55
CA CYS A 62 6.36 0.01 1.82
C CYS A 62 7.87 0.27 1.89
N GLU A 63 8.48 0.14 3.07
CA GLU A 63 9.94 0.31 3.27
C GLU A 63 10.74 -0.70 2.46
N GLU A 64 10.37 -1.99 2.50
CA GLU A 64 11.02 -3.02 1.67
C GLU A 64 10.89 -2.74 0.17
N GLY A 65 9.73 -2.24 -0.26
CA GLY A 65 9.50 -1.81 -1.64
C GLY A 65 10.39 -0.63 -2.03
N GLN A 66 10.53 0.34 -1.14
CA GLN A 66 11.31 1.55 -1.39
C GLN A 66 12.79 1.25 -1.52
N ASP A 67 13.33 0.44 -0.62
CA ASP A 67 14.72 -0.02 -0.67
C ASP A 67 14.99 -0.77 -1.99
N ALA A 68 14.05 -1.62 -2.42
CA ALA A 68 14.19 -2.35 -3.68
C ALA A 68 14.18 -1.40 -4.90
N CYS A 69 13.31 -0.41 -4.93
CA CYS A 69 13.29 0.63 -5.97
C CYS A 69 14.60 1.42 -5.98
N PHE A 70 15.07 1.85 -4.81
CA PHE A 70 16.33 2.60 -4.67
C PHE A 70 17.53 1.81 -5.22
N VAL A 71 17.65 0.52 -4.88
CA VAL A 71 18.74 -0.34 -5.39
C VAL A 71 18.68 -0.49 -6.93
N LEU A 72 17.47 -0.55 -7.52
CA LEU A 72 17.31 -0.68 -8.97
C LEU A 72 17.67 0.61 -9.71
N LEU A 73 17.15 1.75 -9.24
CA LEU A 73 17.38 3.06 -9.85
C LEU A 73 18.86 3.48 -9.79
N ASN A 74 19.57 3.07 -8.74
CA ASN A 74 21.00 3.33 -8.60
C ASN A 74 21.88 2.27 -9.30
N SER A 75 21.31 1.25 -9.94
CA SER A 75 22.08 0.21 -10.62
C SER A 75 22.40 0.58 -12.07
N GLN A 76 23.67 0.40 -12.47
CA GLN A 76 24.10 0.60 -13.86
C GLN A 76 24.70 -0.68 -14.44
N PRO A 77 24.20 -1.18 -15.59
CA PRO A 77 23.02 -0.69 -16.31
C PRO A 77 21.70 -1.00 -15.57
N PHE A 78 20.65 -0.21 -15.84
CA PHE A 78 19.32 -0.45 -15.27
C PHE A 78 18.82 -1.86 -15.62
N ARG A 79 18.45 -2.63 -14.59
CA ARG A 79 18.09 -4.05 -14.72
C ARG A 79 16.60 -4.24 -14.91
N LYS A 80 16.09 -3.95 -16.11
CA LYS A 80 14.65 -4.00 -16.43
C LYS A 80 13.92 -5.24 -15.91
N THR A 81 14.39 -6.45 -16.20
CA THR A 81 13.68 -7.68 -15.77
C THR A 81 13.62 -7.83 -14.26
N ALA A 82 14.60 -7.29 -13.53
CA ALA A 82 14.55 -7.25 -12.07
C ALA A 82 13.55 -6.19 -11.59
N ALA A 83 13.49 -5.03 -12.25
CA ALA A 83 12.50 -3.99 -11.95
C ALA A 83 11.06 -4.48 -12.16
N GLU A 84 10.76 -5.12 -13.29
CA GLU A 84 9.43 -5.70 -13.54
C GLU A 84 9.01 -6.69 -12.44
N LYS A 85 9.96 -7.49 -11.91
CA LYS A 85 9.70 -8.41 -10.77
C LYS A 85 9.41 -7.67 -9.47
N ILE A 86 10.15 -6.59 -9.20
CA ILE A 86 9.95 -5.79 -7.99
C ILE A 86 8.63 -5.04 -8.04
N LEU A 87 8.28 -4.43 -9.18
CA LEU A 87 6.99 -3.77 -9.38
C LEU A 87 5.82 -4.75 -9.21
N TYR A 88 5.95 -5.97 -9.75
CA TYR A 88 4.99 -7.05 -9.50
C TYR A 88 4.86 -7.39 -8.00
N LYS A 89 5.98 -7.51 -7.29
CA LYS A 89 5.98 -7.80 -5.84
C LYS A 89 5.33 -6.66 -5.04
N ILE A 90 5.63 -5.41 -5.38
CA ILE A 90 5.06 -4.21 -4.73
C ILE A 90 3.55 -4.16 -4.94
N TYR A 91 3.07 -4.44 -6.16
CA TYR A 91 1.63 -4.52 -6.42
C TYR A 91 0.94 -5.47 -5.43
N HIS A 92 1.45 -6.69 -5.25
CA HIS A 92 0.78 -7.67 -4.39
C HIS A 92 1.00 -7.45 -2.89
N GLN A 93 2.17 -6.99 -2.47
CA GLN A 93 2.50 -6.87 -1.05
C GLN A 93 2.12 -5.53 -0.44
N VAL A 94 2.06 -4.48 -1.25
CA VAL A 94 1.72 -3.13 -0.80
C VAL A 94 0.32 -2.77 -1.26
N ILE A 95 0.09 -2.75 -2.58
CA ILE A 95 -1.15 -2.23 -3.14
C ILE A 95 -2.33 -3.15 -2.82
N ALA A 96 -2.23 -4.44 -3.14
CA ALA A 96 -3.30 -5.39 -2.88
C ALA A 96 -3.53 -5.61 -1.37
N GLU A 97 -2.48 -5.62 -0.54
CA GLU A 97 -2.62 -5.74 0.92
C GLU A 97 -3.36 -4.53 1.51
N PHE A 98 -3.20 -3.32 0.95
CA PHE A 98 -3.98 -2.16 1.42
C PHE A 98 -5.48 -2.31 1.15
N PHE A 99 -5.89 -2.82 -0.01
CA PHE A 99 -7.30 -3.00 -0.35
C PHE A 99 -7.91 -4.29 0.23
N SER A 100 -7.09 -5.32 0.45
CA SER A 100 -7.51 -6.63 0.98
C SER A 100 -6.47 -7.15 1.98
N PRO A 101 -6.39 -6.57 3.18
CA PRO A 101 -5.39 -6.94 4.17
C PRO A 101 -5.70 -8.31 4.76
N LYS A 102 -4.67 -9.13 5.00
CA LYS A 102 -4.84 -10.48 5.59
C LYS A 102 -5.42 -10.48 7.01
N SER A 103 -5.40 -9.31 7.65
CA SER A 103 -5.90 -9.13 9.01
C SER A 103 -7.42 -8.96 9.09
N ASP A 104 -8.08 -8.72 7.96
CA ASP A 104 -9.52 -8.45 7.82
C ASP A 104 -10.05 -7.27 8.66
N HIS A 105 -9.21 -6.42 9.27
CA HIS A 105 -9.67 -5.29 10.07
C HIS A 105 -10.35 -4.19 9.25
N TRP A 106 -10.02 -4.10 7.96
CA TRP A 106 -10.73 -3.33 6.95
C TRP A 106 -10.69 -4.11 5.62
N TYR A 107 -11.51 -3.71 4.65
CA TYR A 107 -11.56 -4.31 3.33
C TYR A 107 -12.09 -3.30 2.30
N GLU A 108 -11.84 -3.55 1.02
CA GLU A 108 -12.39 -2.77 -0.07
C GLU A 108 -13.85 -3.16 -0.37
N ASN A 109 -14.74 -2.17 -0.41
CA ASN A 109 -16.05 -2.29 -1.04
C ASN A 109 -15.94 -1.97 -2.53
N SER A 110 -15.88 -3.01 -3.36
CA SER A 110 -15.75 -2.91 -4.83
C SER A 110 -16.86 -2.09 -5.53
N ARG A 111 -17.98 -1.82 -4.86
CA ARG A 111 -19.08 -1.00 -5.39
C ARG A 111 -18.86 0.51 -5.22
N SER A 112 -17.83 0.93 -4.48
CA SER A 112 -17.57 2.36 -4.22
C SER A 112 -17.23 3.15 -5.49
N ALA A 113 -16.68 2.48 -6.51
CA ALA A 113 -16.38 3.05 -7.83
C ALA A 113 -17.58 3.75 -8.49
N TYR A 114 -18.80 3.30 -8.20
CA TYR A 114 -20.04 3.89 -8.74
C TYR A 114 -20.53 5.11 -7.96
N THR A 115 -19.96 5.37 -6.77
CA THR A 115 -20.48 6.37 -5.82
C THR A 115 -19.51 7.53 -5.57
N GLY A 116 -18.28 7.45 -6.08
CA GLY A 116 -17.23 8.45 -5.82
C GLY A 116 -16.84 8.55 -4.34
N LYS A 117 -17.21 7.56 -3.53
CA LYS A 117 -16.85 7.46 -2.10
C LYS A 117 -15.60 6.61 -1.95
N ASN A 118 -14.93 6.81 -0.82
CA ASN A 118 -13.85 5.96 -0.37
C ASN A 118 -14.30 4.48 -0.31
N SER A 119 -13.44 3.61 -0.82
CA SER A 119 -13.65 2.17 -0.96
C SER A 119 -13.34 1.40 0.31
N ILE A 120 -12.50 1.93 1.19
CA ILE A 120 -12.13 1.25 2.44
C ILE A 120 -13.30 1.24 3.42
N VAL A 121 -13.66 0.03 3.88
CA VAL A 121 -14.67 -0.23 4.90
C VAL A 121 -14.02 -0.90 6.10
N PHE A 122 -14.29 -0.37 7.28
CA PHE A 122 -13.81 -0.91 8.55
C PHE A 122 -14.81 -1.91 9.14
N GLN A 123 -14.32 -3.00 9.74
CA GLN A 123 -15.18 -4.00 10.40
C GLN A 123 -15.91 -3.46 11.64
N GLN A 124 -15.28 -2.51 12.33
CA GLN A 124 -15.83 -1.81 13.49
C GLN A 124 -15.48 -0.33 13.36
N THR A 125 -16.09 0.53 14.17
CA THR A 125 -15.76 1.96 14.17
C THR A 125 -14.27 2.17 14.52
N PRO A 126 -13.45 2.65 13.56
CA PRO A 126 -12.05 2.97 13.84
C PRO A 126 -11.96 4.28 14.65
N PRO A 127 -10.80 4.57 15.26
CA PRO A 127 -10.50 5.93 15.69
C PRO A 127 -10.54 6.88 14.48
N ALA A 128 -11.05 8.10 14.67
CA ALA A 128 -11.16 9.10 13.61
C ALA A 128 -9.80 9.51 13.04
N SER A 129 -8.76 9.53 13.87
CA SER A 129 -7.36 9.76 13.48
C SER A 129 -6.87 8.71 12.48
N LEU A 130 -7.17 7.42 12.72
CA LEU A 130 -6.84 6.34 11.79
C LEU A 130 -7.65 6.44 10.51
N GLU A 131 -8.95 6.71 10.63
CA GLU A 131 -9.83 6.88 9.47
C GLU A 131 -9.26 7.96 8.55
N GLN A 132 -8.89 9.13 9.09
CA GLN A 132 -8.34 10.22 8.32
C GLN A 132 -7.06 9.84 7.56
N VAL A 133 -6.14 9.12 8.20
CA VAL A 133 -4.91 8.65 7.54
C VAL A 133 -5.23 7.66 6.42
N MET A 134 -6.14 6.72 6.65
CA MET A 134 -6.56 5.77 5.61
C MET A 134 -7.19 6.49 4.41
N LYS A 135 -8.00 7.54 4.63
CA LYS A 135 -8.55 8.36 3.54
C LYS A 135 -7.45 9.09 2.76
N SER A 136 -6.43 9.61 3.42
CA SER A 136 -5.29 10.27 2.78
C SER A 136 -4.42 9.31 1.97
N LEU A 137 -4.31 8.05 2.40
CA LEU A 137 -3.57 7.01 1.67
C LEU A 137 -4.36 6.49 0.47
N GLU A 138 -5.68 6.30 0.60
CA GLU A 138 -6.49 5.59 -0.38
C GLU A 138 -6.37 6.13 -1.80
N GLY A 139 -6.42 7.46 -1.98
CA GLY A 139 -6.27 8.06 -3.32
C GLY A 139 -4.90 7.80 -3.95
N LYS A 140 -3.82 7.80 -3.14
CA LYS A 140 -2.46 7.49 -3.61
C LYS A 140 -2.35 6.02 -4.00
N PHE A 141 -2.90 5.13 -3.18
CA PHE A 141 -2.92 3.68 -3.45
C PHE A 141 -3.78 3.33 -4.68
N GLN A 142 -4.90 4.03 -4.87
CA GLN A 142 -5.74 3.85 -6.05
C GLN A 142 -5.00 4.21 -7.33
N LEU A 143 -4.34 5.37 -7.35
CA LEU A 143 -3.56 5.82 -8.51
C LEU A 143 -2.45 4.82 -8.84
N MET A 144 -1.71 4.34 -7.83
CA MET A 144 -0.68 3.32 -8.05
C MET A 144 -1.22 1.97 -8.49
N ARG A 145 -2.42 1.58 -8.03
CA ARG A 145 -3.07 0.36 -8.50
C ARG A 145 -3.32 0.40 -10.00
N GLU A 146 -3.78 1.54 -10.51
CA GLU A 146 -4.02 1.77 -11.93
C GLU A 146 -2.71 1.76 -12.73
N GLU A 147 -1.68 2.49 -12.26
CA GLU A 147 -0.36 2.53 -12.92
C GLU A 147 0.34 1.16 -12.97
N LEU A 148 0.09 0.30 -11.98
CA LEU A 148 0.71 -1.03 -11.86
C LEU A 148 -0.16 -2.18 -12.35
N GLU A 149 -1.37 -1.93 -12.85
CA GLU A 149 -2.31 -2.96 -13.33
C GLU A 149 -1.70 -3.87 -14.41
N TYR A 150 -0.83 -3.31 -15.26
CA TYR A 150 -0.06 -4.06 -16.24
C TYR A 150 0.72 -5.24 -15.65
N TYR A 151 1.28 -5.05 -14.45
CA TYR A 151 2.08 -6.07 -13.79
C TYR A 151 1.21 -7.17 -13.19
N GLU A 152 -0.06 -6.91 -12.90
CA GLU A 152 -0.98 -7.94 -12.41
C GLU A 152 -1.43 -8.88 -13.55
N THR A 153 -1.80 -8.33 -14.71
CA THR A 153 -2.42 -9.08 -15.82
C THR A 153 -1.37 -9.65 -16.80
N ASP A 154 -0.59 -8.78 -17.42
CA ASP A 154 0.30 -9.14 -18.55
C ASP A 154 1.61 -9.76 -18.10
N TYR A 155 2.18 -9.26 -16.99
CA TYR A 155 3.43 -9.81 -16.45
C TYR A 155 3.23 -11.23 -15.90
N GLN A 156 2.13 -11.51 -15.19
CA GLN A 156 1.79 -12.87 -14.76
C GLN A 156 1.71 -13.82 -15.95
N THR A 157 0.98 -13.44 -17.00
CA THR A 157 0.81 -14.26 -18.21
C THR A 157 2.16 -14.58 -18.86
N LYS A 158 3.07 -13.61 -18.95
CA LYS A 158 4.45 -13.82 -19.45
C LYS A 158 5.28 -14.77 -18.58
N MET A 159 5.08 -14.77 -17.27
CA MET A 159 5.82 -15.62 -16.34
C MET A 159 5.25 -17.05 -16.30
N LEU A 160 3.93 -17.20 -16.45
CA LEU A 160 3.24 -18.49 -16.51
C LEU A 160 3.55 -19.26 -17.81
N HIS A 161 3.72 -18.56 -18.94
CA HIS A 161 4.08 -19.18 -20.24
C HIS A 161 5.58 -19.37 -20.47
N LYS A 162 6.43 -19.07 -19.48
CA LYS A 162 7.88 -19.32 -19.54
C LYS A 162 8.30 -20.69 -18.96
N TYR A 163 7.34 -21.48 -18.51
CA TYR A 163 7.48 -22.88 -18.10
C TYR A 163 6.61 -23.77 -18.99
#